data_AF-A0A7J2KN85-F1
#
_entry.id   AF-A0A7J2KN85-F1
#
_cell.length_a   1.000
_cell.length_b   1.000
_cell.length_c   1.000
_cell.angle_alpha   90.00
_cell.angle_beta   90.00
_cell.angle_gamma   90.00
#
_symmetry.space_group_name_H-M   'P 1'
#
loop_
_entity.id
_entity.type
_entity.pdbx_description
1 polymer ?
#
loop_
_entity_poly.entity_id
_entity_poly.type
_entity_poly.pdbx_seq_one_letter_code
_entity_poly.pdbx_strand_id
1 'polypeptide(L)'
;MIHFSSQRLNWKTPKAVYQILDAEFKFDYDPCPTNPEKDGLNTEWGGCNFVNPPYGRELPKWIEKGFSEYKKGKTVVFLIPSRTDTRWWHDYCMKATEIRFIKGRLKFDDYKNSAPFPSAIIIFK
;
A
#
# COMPACT_ATOMS: atom_id res chain seq x y z
N MET A 1 6.14 8.44 19.78
CA MET A 1 4.98 7.86 19.08
C MET A 1 4.33 8.99 18.30
N ILE A 2 4.64 9.12 17.02
CA ILE A 2 4.12 10.22 16.18
C ILE A 2 2.83 9.72 15.53
N HIS A 3 1.72 10.40 15.80
CA HIS A 3 0.41 10.09 15.25
C HIS A 3 0.21 10.94 14.00
N PHE A 4 0.27 10.33 12.81
CA PHE A 4 0.02 11.06 11.56
C PHE A 4 -1.48 11.05 11.24
N SER A 5 -2.11 12.22 11.39
CA SER A 5 -3.49 12.48 10.97
C SER A 5 -3.53 12.95 9.52
N SER A 6 -4.57 12.59 8.80
CA SER A 6 -4.66 12.72 7.36
C SER A 6 -5.79 13.69 6.96
N GLN A 7 -5.63 14.47 5.89
CA GLN A 7 -6.73 15.16 5.20
C GLN A 7 -6.33 15.35 3.73
N ARG A 8 -7.33 15.26 2.84
CA ARG A 8 -7.36 15.48 1.38
C ARG A 8 -7.08 14.25 0.50
N LEU A 9 -8.14 13.84 -0.24
CA LEU A 9 -8.22 13.01 -1.48
C LEU A 9 -7.30 11.79 -1.65
N ASN A 10 -6.61 11.40 -0.59
CA ASN A 10 -5.82 10.21 -0.41
C ASN A 10 -6.73 9.23 0.32
N TRP A 11 -6.89 8.02 -0.21
CA TRP A 11 -7.61 6.97 0.50
C TRP A 11 -6.87 6.69 1.81
N LYS A 12 -7.30 7.30 2.92
CA LYS A 12 -6.62 7.19 4.22
C LYS A 12 -6.54 5.73 4.63
N THR A 13 -5.37 5.23 4.96
CA THR A 13 -5.23 3.85 5.39
C THR A 13 -6.25 3.51 6.50
N PRO A 14 -7.15 2.53 6.31
CA PRO A 14 -8.10 2.15 7.35
C PRO A 14 -7.32 1.74 8.60
N LYS A 15 -7.52 2.46 9.71
CA LYS A 15 -6.67 2.34 10.91
C LYS A 15 -6.54 0.90 11.41
N ALA A 16 -7.65 0.15 11.41
CA ALA A 16 -7.67 -1.25 11.83
C ALA A 16 -6.81 -2.16 10.93
N VAL A 17 -6.86 -1.96 9.61
CA VAL A 17 -6.05 -2.73 8.65
C VAL A 17 -4.57 -2.43 8.88
N TYR A 18 -4.21 -1.16 9.02
CA TYR A 18 -2.84 -0.75 9.30
C TYR A 18 -2.33 -1.38 10.60
N GLN A 19 -3.08 -1.26 11.70
CA GLN A 19 -2.65 -1.76 13.00
C GLN A 19 -2.42 -3.27 13.03
N ILE A 20 -3.24 -4.05 12.33
CA ILE A 20 -3.06 -5.51 12.22
C ILE A 20 -1.75 -5.81 11.47
N LEU A 21 -1.52 -5.14 10.34
CA LEU A 21 -0.33 -5.35 9.54
C LEU A 21 0.93 -4.83 10.25
N ASP A 22 0.87 -3.69 10.93
CA ASP A 22 1.99 -3.14 11.68
C ASP A 22 2.35 -4.01 12.90
N ALA A 23 1.34 -4.62 13.55
CA ALA A 23 1.58 -5.59 14.60
C ALA A 23 2.40 -6.79 14.10
N GLU A 24 2.20 -7.21 12.86
CA GLU A 24 2.89 -8.32 12.21
C GLU A 24 4.27 -7.92 11.64
N PHE A 25 4.32 -6.82 10.88
CA PHE A 25 5.46 -6.45 10.05
C PHE A 25 6.39 -5.40 10.68
N LYS A 26 5.91 -4.64 11.68
CA LYS A 26 6.67 -3.56 12.36
C LYS A 26 7.25 -2.55 11.36
N PHE A 27 6.38 -1.79 10.72
CA PHE A 27 6.79 -0.89 9.64
C PHE A 27 7.72 0.22 10.15
N ASP A 28 8.79 0.50 9.41
CA ASP A 28 9.75 1.56 9.70
C ASP A 28 9.63 2.75 8.74
N TYR A 29 8.85 2.60 7.65
CA TYR A 29 8.73 3.61 6.61
C TYR A 29 7.39 3.58 5.87
N ASP A 30 6.92 4.78 5.50
CA ASP A 30 5.76 5.03 4.63
C ASP A 30 6.24 5.80 3.39
N PRO A 31 6.27 5.17 2.21
CA PRO A 31 6.71 5.82 0.97
C PRO A 31 5.74 6.86 0.41
N CYS A 32 4.47 6.85 0.82
CA CYS A 32 3.43 7.71 0.26
C CYS A 32 2.56 8.31 1.38
N PRO A 33 3.17 9.01 2.35
CA PRO A 33 2.44 9.60 3.47
C PRO A 33 1.51 10.69 2.94
N THR A 34 0.51 11.06 3.75
CA THR A 34 -0.51 12.05 3.33
C THR A 34 0.10 13.39 2.90
N ASN A 35 1.18 13.82 3.56
CA ASN A 35 1.92 15.03 3.25
C ASN A 35 3.39 14.67 2.98
N PRO A 36 3.72 14.25 1.75
CA PRO A 36 5.07 13.82 1.44
C PRO A 36 6.03 15.01 1.38
N GLU A 37 7.11 14.95 2.14
CA GLU A 37 8.25 15.88 2.03
C GLU A 37 9.19 15.52 0.88
N LYS A 38 9.13 14.26 0.42
CA LYS A 38 9.96 13.70 -0.65
C LYS A 38 9.12 12.90 -1.61
N ASP A 39 9.57 12.81 -2.86
CA ASP A 39 8.95 11.92 -3.85
C ASP A 39 9.31 10.46 -3.54
N GLY A 40 8.32 9.69 -3.07
CA GLY A 40 8.50 8.29 -2.71
C GLY A 40 8.82 7.37 -3.89
N LEU A 41 8.51 7.74 -5.13
CA LEU A 41 8.92 6.94 -6.30
C LEU A 41 10.42 7.07 -6.57
N ASN A 42 11.00 8.22 -6.22
CA ASN A 42 12.39 8.58 -6.50
C ASN A 42 13.30 8.56 -5.26
N THR A 43 12.80 8.07 -4.13
CA THR A 43 13.56 7.96 -2.88
C THR A 43 13.83 6.49 -2.53
N GLU A 44 14.90 6.24 -1.78
CA GLU A 44 15.19 4.91 -1.20
C GLU A 44 14.24 4.63 -0.02
N TRP A 45 13.67 3.42 0.03
CA TRP A 45 12.71 3.06 1.08
C TRP A 45 13.39 2.48 2.33
N GLY A 46 12.62 2.29 3.42
CA GLY A 46 13.09 1.66 4.66
C GLY A 46 13.24 0.14 4.56
N GLY A 47 13.51 -0.52 5.69
CA GLY A 47 13.64 -1.97 5.75
C GLY A 47 12.28 -2.68 5.63
N CYS A 48 11.24 -2.12 6.23
CA CYS A 48 9.89 -2.68 6.23
C CYS A 48 8.83 -1.60 5.98
N ASN A 49 8.16 -1.71 4.84
CA ASN A 49 7.44 -0.59 4.25
C ASN A 49 5.94 -0.88 4.15
N PHE A 50 5.12 0.05 4.63
CA PHE A 50 3.69 0.04 4.35
C PHE A 50 3.38 1.01 3.22
N VAL A 51 2.74 0.54 2.16
CA VAL A 51 2.52 1.32 0.93
C VAL A 51 1.04 1.38 0.60
N ASN A 52 0.45 2.55 0.76
CA ASN A 52 -0.92 2.84 0.37
C ASN A 52 -0.94 3.99 -0.65
N PRO A 53 -0.53 3.72 -1.91
CA PRO A 53 -0.29 4.78 -2.88
C PRO A 53 -1.61 5.37 -3.40
N PRO A 54 -1.57 6.54 -4.06
CA PRO A 54 -2.72 7.02 -4.81
C PRO A 54 -3.19 6.00 -5.87
N TYR A 55 -4.48 5.63 -5.85
CA TYR A 55 -5.05 4.60 -6.75
C TYR A 55 -5.37 5.09 -8.18
N GLY A 56 -4.53 5.99 -8.68
CA GLY A 56 -4.68 6.63 -9.98
C GLY A 56 -3.82 6.00 -11.07
N ARG A 57 -3.48 6.80 -12.08
CA ARG A 57 -2.71 6.39 -13.26
C ARG A 57 -1.28 5.90 -12.92
N GLU A 58 -0.74 6.34 -11.79
CA GLU A 58 0.64 6.02 -11.39
C GLU A 58 0.74 4.78 -10.51
N LEU A 59 -0.39 4.16 -10.14
CA LEU A 59 -0.39 2.92 -9.34
C LEU A 59 0.56 1.83 -9.89
N PRO A 60 0.66 1.57 -11.21
CA PRO A 60 1.60 0.60 -11.73
C PRO A 60 3.07 0.93 -11.40
N LYS A 61 3.45 2.22 -11.41
CA LYS A 61 4.80 2.67 -11.07
C LYS A 61 5.14 2.40 -9.61
N TRP A 62 4.17 2.62 -8.71
CA TRP A 62 4.34 2.32 -7.28
C TRP A 62 4.58 0.84 -7.03
N ILE A 63 3.84 -0.02 -7.74
CA ILE A 63 3.95 -1.48 -7.61
C ILE A 63 5.29 -1.97 -8.15
N GLU A 64 5.71 -1.48 -9.32
CA GLU A 64 7.03 -1.77 -9.89
C GLU A 64 8.17 -1.31 -8.97
N LYS A 65 8.05 -0.10 -8.41
CA LYS A 65 9.01 0.42 -7.42
C LYS A 65 9.07 -0.47 -6.18
N GLY A 66 7.93 -0.84 -5.60
CA GLY A 66 7.92 -1.72 -4.44
C GLY A 66 8.48 -3.12 -4.72
N PHE A 67 8.22 -3.68 -5.90
CA PHE A 67 8.85 -4.93 -6.32
C PHE A 67 10.38 -4.79 -6.44
N SER A 68 10.85 -3.66 -6.96
CA SER A 68 12.28 -3.36 -7.05
C SER A 68 12.94 -3.17 -5.68
N GLU A 69 12.26 -2.52 -4.74
CA GLU A 69 12.73 -2.38 -3.35
C GLU A 69 12.79 -3.75 -2.64
N TYR A 70 11.79 -4.60 -2.86
CA TYR A 70 11.83 -5.99 -2.40
C TYR A 70 13.05 -6.75 -2.93
N LYS A 71 13.38 -6.60 -4.22
CA LYS A 71 14.59 -7.21 -4.81
C LYS A 71 15.90 -6.75 -4.17
N LYS A 72 15.90 -5.62 -3.43
CA LYS A 72 17.03 -5.15 -2.62
C LYS A 72 17.06 -5.75 -1.20
N GLY A 73 16.18 -6.70 -0.88
CA GLY A 73 16.10 -7.35 0.43
C GLY A 73 15.17 -6.65 1.44
N LYS A 74 14.24 -5.82 0.97
CA LYS A 74 13.29 -5.08 1.82
C LYS A 74 11.95 -5.80 1.90
N THR A 75 11.25 -5.61 3.01
CA THR A 75 9.84 -6.01 3.12
C THR A 75 8.94 -4.88 2.62
N VAL A 76 7.97 -5.22 1.76
CA VAL A 76 7.03 -4.27 1.16
C VAL A 76 5.61 -4.83 1.25
N VAL A 77 4.74 -4.09 1.93
CA VAL A 77 3.33 -4.44 2.14
C VAL A 77 2.45 -3.38 1.51
N PHE A 78 1.79 -3.72 0.42
CA PHE A 78 0.86 -2.84 -0.28
C PHE A 78 -0.58 -3.02 0.21
N LEU A 79 -1.32 -1.92 0.30
CA LEU A 79 -2.78 -1.90 0.25
C LEU A 79 -3.22 -1.27 -1.07
N ILE A 80 -3.81 -2.07 -1.96
CA ILE A 80 -4.20 -1.62 -3.31
C ILE A 80 -5.54 -2.21 -3.78
N PRO A 81 -6.17 -1.65 -4.82
CA PRO A 81 -7.33 -2.25 -5.46
C PRO A 81 -7.01 -3.64 -6.03
N SER A 82 -7.92 -4.60 -5.85
CA SER A 82 -7.81 -5.97 -6.36
C SER A 82 -8.19 -6.03 -7.85
N ARG A 83 -7.36 -5.44 -8.72
CA ARG A 83 -7.53 -5.43 -10.18
C ARG A 83 -6.76 -6.58 -10.82
N THR A 84 -7.21 -7.80 -10.51
CA THR A 84 -6.54 -9.06 -10.88
C THR A 84 -6.45 -9.31 -12.38
N ASP A 85 -7.19 -8.55 -13.19
CA ASP A 85 -7.23 -8.59 -14.65
C ASP A 85 -6.16 -7.71 -15.32
N THR A 86 -5.52 -6.82 -14.57
CA THR A 86 -4.60 -5.84 -15.13
C THR A 86 -3.20 -6.41 -15.35
N ARG A 87 -2.51 -5.91 -16.38
CA ARG A 87 -1.14 -6.33 -16.69
C ARG A 87 -0.18 -6.19 -15.50
N TRP A 88 -0.18 -5.06 -14.80
CA TRP A 88 0.73 -4.84 -13.66
C TRP A 88 0.48 -5.81 -12.51
N TRP A 89 -0.75 -6.31 -12.35
CA TRP A 89 -1.05 -7.32 -11.35
C TRP A 89 -0.34 -8.63 -11.69
N HIS A 90 -0.42 -9.07 -12.95
CA HIS A 90 0.25 -10.28 -13.41
C HIS A 90 1.78 -10.12 -13.47
N ASP A 91 2.27 -8.96 -13.89
CA ASP A 91 3.70 -8.69 -14.02
C ASP A 91 4.40 -8.60 -12.66
N TYR A 92 3.71 -8.15 -11.60
CA TYR A 92 4.32 -7.91 -10.28
C TYR A 92 3.58 -8.59 -9.12
N CYS A 93 2.28 -8.33 -8.92
CA CYS A 93 1.56 -8.82 -7.74
C CYS A 93 1.49 -10.35 -7.66
N MET A 94 1.39 -11.04 -8.80
CA MET A 94 1.40 -12.51 -8.84
C MET A 94 2.74 -13.14 -8.43
N LYS A 95 3.80 -12.33 -8.29
CA LYS A 95 5.12 -12.75 -7.80
C LYS A 95 5.32 -12.44 -6.31
N ALA A 96 4.28 -11.94 -5.64
CA ALA A 96 4.31 -11.65 -4.21
C ALA A 96 4.46 -12.92 -3.38
N THR A 97 5.10 -12.81 -2.22
CA THR A 97 5.22 -13.89 -1.23
C THR A 97 3.83 -14.28 -0.73
N GLU A 98 2.95 -13.29 -0.52
CA GLU A 98 1.56 -13.52 -0.15
C GLU A 98 0.62 -12.51 -0.82
N ILE A 99 -0.60 -12.95 -1.13
CA ILE A 99 -1.72 -12.10 -1.54
C ILE A 99 -2.88 -12.36 -0.58
N ARG A 100 -3.32 -11.35 0.16
CA ARG A 100 -4.43 -11.47 1.11
C ARG A 100 -5.61 -10.63 0.64
N PHE A 101 -6.69 -11.28 0.24
CA PHE A 101 -7.92 -10.59 -0.15
C PHE A 101 -8.70 -10.11 1.07
N ILE A 102 -9.26 -8.91 0.99
CA ILE A 102 -10.11 -8.36 2.04
C ILE A 102 -11.57 -8.69 1.72
N LYS A 103 -12.25 -9.38 2.65
CA LYS A 103 -13.68 -9.67 2.51
C LYS A 103 -14.50 -8.39 2.66
N GLY A 104 -15.26 -8.04 1.62
CA GLY A 104 -16.10 -6.84 1.60
C GLY A 104 -15.41 -5.63 0.96
N ARG A 105 -16.00 -4.45 1.15
CA ARG A 105 -15.43 -3.17 0.69
C ARG A 105 -14.84 -2.44 1.88
N LEU A 106 -13.62 -1.94 1.71
CA LEU A 106 -12.99 -1.13 2.74
C LEU A 106 -13.81 0.12 3.00
N LYS A 107 -14.01 0.44 4.28
CA LYS A 107 -14.51 1.75 4.71
C LYS A 107 -13.30 2.59 5.05
N PHE A 108 -13.19 3.72 4.38
CA PHE A 108 -12.15 4.69 4.62
C PHE A 108 -12.73 5.73 5.59
N ASP A 109 -12.00 6.05 6.66
CA ASP A 109 -12.55 6.78 7.83
C ASP A 109 -13.20 8.14 7.46
N ASP A 110 -12.76 8.76 6.36
CA ASP A 110 -13.27 10.06 5.88
C ASP A 110 -14.39 9.96 4.83
N TYR A 111 -14.72 8.76 4.36
CA TYR A 111 -15.71 8.56 3.31
C TYR A 111 -16.98 7.94 3.89
N LYS A 112 -18.14 8.60 3.65
CA LYS A 112 -19.46 8.07 4.02
C LYS A 112 -19.76 6.70 3.41
N ASN A 113 -19.20 6.44 2.22
CA ASN A 113 -19.42 5.21 1.47
C ASN A 113 -18.16 4.33 1.50
N SER A 114 -18.37 3.03 1.40
CA SER A 114 -17.27 2.08 1.22
C SER A 114 -16.59 2.32 -0.14
N ALA A 115 -15.34 1.86 -0.27
CA ALA A 115 -14.61 1.85 -1.52
C ALA A 115 -15.47 1.24 -2.64
N PRO A 116 -15.55 1.85 -3.84
CA PRO A 116 -16.32 1.26 -4.94
C PRO A 116 -15.63 0.02 -5.54
N PHE A 117 -14.40 -0.29 -5.12
CA PHE A 117 -13.58 -1.40 -5.63
C PHE A 117 -13.19 -2.39 -4.53
N PRO A 118 -12.97 -3.67 -4.86
CA PRO A 118 -12.33 -4.62 -3.94
C PRO A 118 -10.87 -4.21 -3.67
N SER A 119 -10.35 -4.62 -2.51
CA SER A 119 -8.97 -4.34 -2.10
C SER A 119 -8.25 -5.63 -1.70
N ALA A 120 -6.93 -5.62 -1.86
CA ALA A 120 -6.05 -6.70 -1.45
C ALA A 120 -4.80 -6.15 -0.76
N ILE A 121 -4.20 -6.98 0.08
CA ILE A 121 -2.86 -6.77 0.62
C ILE A 121 -1.89 -7.60 -0.22
N ILE A 122 -0.86 -6.96 -0.77
CA ILE A 122 0.20 -7.63 -1.53
C ILE A 122 1.49 -7.55 -0.73
N ILE A 123 2.10 -8.69 -0.45
CA ILE A 123 3.23 -8.79 0.50
C ILE A 123 4.43 -9.36 -0.23
N PHE A 124 5.50 -8.57 -0.29
CA PHE A 124 6.82 -9.01 -0.70
C PHE A 124 7.72 -9.06 0.53
N LYS A 125 8.24 -10.24 0.86
CA LYS A 125 9.17 -10.49 1.97
C LYS A 125 10.07 -11.68 1.66
#